data_AF-A0AAW8B808-F1
#
_entry.id   AF-A0AAW8B808-F1
#
_cell.length_a   1.000
_cell.length_b   1.000
_cell.length_c   1.000
_cell.angle_alpha   90.00
_cell.angle_beta   90.00
_cell.angle_gamma   90.00
#
_symmetry.space_group_name_H-M   'P 1'
#
loop_
_entity.id
_entity.type
_entity.pdbx_description
1 polymer ?
#
loop_
_entity_poly.entity_id
_entity_poly.type
_entity_poly.pdbx_seq_one_letter_code
_entity_poly.pdbx_strand_id
1 'polypeptide(L)'
;MEEKSVAKKYILDGKGVLALVGGFLAGSFVMALLNVISMFVFNVNMQYHDYYLLLANAVGFLSAIFAFDYFICRPSTGRKLNFNMSPTNLMTYYLIFPMMFGMMLIGEFITSQIPTTGPFFGEYYQYFSRLMDQMTNDKATLILMAVVMAPLFEEIVFRGIIMKGLINKGTKPKTAIIISAVIFGLVHGNPWQFVGAVLLGSVLGLVYYKTKSLLLPILLHAFNNLCSAILIFYGNTESFADTFKVSEWLILAIGIVLFTTFYILFTKKYRVHYTEN
;
A
#
# COMPACT_ATOMS: atom_id res chain seq x y z
N MET A 1 28.83 15.67 31.36
CA MET A 1 27.96 15.68 30.17
C MET A 1 27.78 14.24 29.74
N GLU A 2 26.66 13.60 30.11
CA GLU A 2 26.31 12.28 29.56
C GLU A 2 25.95 12.46 28.09
N GLU A 3 26.76 11.85 27.22
CA GLU A 3 26.45 11.67 25.81
C GLU A 3 25.15 10.87 25.72
N LYS A 4 24.04 11.50 25.33
CA LYS A 4 22.78 10.79 25.07
C LYS A 4 23.07 9.78 23.96
N SER A 5 23.21 8.51 24.33
CA SER A 5 23.31 7.36 23.43
C SER A 5 22.22 7.47 22.36
N VAL A 6 22.60 7.79 21.13
CA VAL A 6 21.67 7.87 20.00
C VAL A 6 21.05 6.48 19.84
N ALA A 7 19.73 6.37 20.08
CA ALA A 7 19.03 5.10 19.96
C ALA A 7 19.29 4.51 18.56
N LYS A 8 19.88 3.31 18.51
CA LYS A 8 20.20 2.65 17.25
C LYS A 8 18.92 2.44 16.43
N LYS A 9 18.92 2.90 15.18
CA LYS A 9 17.81 2.76 14.21
C LYS A 9 18.18 1.69 13.18
N TYR A 10 17.22 0.90 12.70
CA TYR A 10 17.45 0.03 11.55
C TYR A 10 17.48 0.87 10.26
N ILE A 11 18.18 0.38 9.25
CA ILE A 11 18.25 1.00 7.92
C ILE A 11 17.75 0.01 6.86
N LEU A 12 17.44 0.51 5.67
CA LEU A 12 17.19 -0.33 4.51
C LEU A 12 18.43 -0.38 3.61
N ASP A 13 19.08 -1.54 3.59
CA ASP A 13 20.19 -1.86 2.69
C ASP A 13 19.88 -3.17 1.91
N GLY A 14 20.87 -3.69 1.17
CA GLY A 14 20.68 -4.93 0.40
C GLY A 14 20.27 -6.13 1.26
N LYS A 15 20.79 -6.24 2.49
CA LYS A 15 20.39 -7.31 3.43
C LYS A 15 18.94 -7.12 3.87
N GLY A 16 18.52 -5.88 4.11
CA GLY A 16 17.13 -5.53 4.40
C GLY A 16 16.17 -5.93 3.29
N VAL A 17 16.52 -5.63 2.04
CA VAL A 17 15.73 -6.02 0.86
C VAL A 17 15.68 -7.55 0.72
N LEU A 18 16.81 -8.23 0.87
CA LEU A 18 16.88 -9.70 0.81
C LEU A 18 16.05 -10.36 1.91
N ALA A 19 16.03 -9.80 3.12
CA ALA A 19 15.20 -10.31 4.21
C ALA A 19 13.71 -10.20 3.91
N LEU A 20 13.26 -9.08 3.33
CA LEU A 20 11.86 -8.89 2.94
C LEU A 20 11.45 -9.84 1.81
N VAL A 21 12.19 -9.84 0.70
CA VAL A 21 11.87 -10.67 -0.47
C VAL A 21 12.01 -12.15 -0.13
N GLY A 22 13.10 -12.54 0.53
CA GLY A 22 13.33 -13.92 0.96
C GLY A 22 12.28 -14.40 1.96
N GLY A 23 11.88 -13.56 2.91
CA GLY A 23 10.80 -13.86 3.85
C GLY A 23 9.46 -14.04 3.16
N PHE A 24 9.11 -13.16 2.22
CA PHE A 24 7.88 -13.29 1.43
C PHE A 24 7.85 -14.60 0.63
N LEU A 25 8.91 -14.88 -0.13
CA LEU A 25 9.03 -16.09 -0.93
C LEU A 25 9.00 -17.36 -0.07
N ALA A 26 9.64 -17.35 1.11
CA ALA A 26 9.60 -18.46 2.04
C ALA A 26 8.18 -18.72 2.56
N GLY A 27 7.44 -17.67 2.94
CA GLY A 27 6.06 -17.79 3.38
C GLY A 27 5.14 -18.31 2.28
N SER A 28 5.26 -17.77 1.06
CA SER A 28 4.51 -18.25 -0.10
C SER A 28 4.85 -19.70 -0.45
N PHE A 29 6.12 -20.09 -0.36
CA PHE A 29 6.55 -21.47 -0.58
C PHE A 29 5.95 -22.44 0.44
N VAL A 30 5.89 -22.05 1.73
CA VAL A 30 5.22 -22.86 2.76
C VAL A 30 3.75 -23.07 2.41
N MET A 31 3.03 -22.02 1.98
CA MET A 31 1.63 -22.13 1.57
C MET A 31 1.42 -22.98 0.32
N ALA A 32 2.34 -22.93 -0.64
CA ALA A 32 2.33 -23.81 -1.79
C ALA A 32 2.56 -25.28 -1.39
N LEU A 33 3.54 -25.54 -0.52
CA LEU A 33 3.82 -26.88 -0.01
C LEU A 33 2.65 -27.46 0.78
N LEU A 34 2.02 -26.65 1.63
CA LEU A 34 0.81 -27.05 2.36
C LEU A 34 -0.33 -27.41 1.41
N ASN A 35 -0.52 -26.66 0.31
CA ASN A 35 -1.48 -27.02 -0.72
C ASN A 35 -1.20 -28.37 -1.36
N VAL A 36 0.06 -28.61 -1.73
CA VAL A 36 0.49 -29.89 -2.33
C VAL A 36 0.25 -31.05 -1.36
N ILE A 37 0.64 -30.91 -0.09
CA ILE A 37 0.39 -31.92 0.95
C ILE A 37 -1.11 -32.18 1.10
N SER A 38 -1.93 -31.13 1.11
CA SER A 38 -3.39 -31.25 1.19
C SER A 38 -3.98 -32.04 0.03
N MET A 39 -3.47 -31.83 -1.19
CA MET A 39 -3.90 -32.58 -2.37
C MET A 39 -3.57 -34.07 -2.26
N PHE A 40 -2.40 -34.44 -1.73
CA PHE A 40 -2.02 -35.85 -1.61
C PHE A 40 -2.64 -36.57 -0.41
N VAL A 41 -2.75 -35.89 0.74
CA VAL A 41 -3.20 -36.50 2.00
C VAL A 41 -4.71 -36.45 2.16
N PHE A 42 -5.32 -35.32 1.81
CA PHE A 42 -6.75 -35.08 2.03
C PHE A 42 -7.56 -35.07 0.73
N ASN A 43 -6.91 -35.15 -0.45
CA ASN A 43 -7.54 -35.01 -1.76
C ASN A 43 -8.30 -33.68 -1.92
N VAL A 44 -7.82 -32.63 -1.26
CA VAL A 44 -8.38 -31.28 -1.29
C VAL A 44 -7.34 -30.33 -1.88
N ASN A 45 -7.69 -29.65 -2.97
CA ASN A 45 -6.90 -28.55 -3.50
C ASN A 45 -7.37 -27.23 -2.87
N MET A 46 -6.59 -26.72 -1.92
CA MET A 46 -6.91 -25.49 -1.19
C MET A 46 -6.98 -24.27 -2.10
N GLN A 47 -6.24 -24.25 -3.22
CA GLN A 47 -6.21 -23.12 -4.16
C GLN A 47 -7.58 -22.74 -4.74
N TYR A 48 -8.53 -23.66 -4.77
CA TYR A 48 -9.89 -23.39 -5.25
C TYR A 48 -10.84 -22.86 -4.16
N HIS A 49 -10.35 -22.66 -2.94
CA HIS A 49 -11.13 -22.10 -1.85
C HIS A 49 -10.72 -20.66 -1.54
N ASP A 50 -11.70 -19.78 -1.33
CA ASP A 50 -11.49 -18.35 -1.07
C ASP A 50 -10.56 -18.07 0.12
N TYR A 51 -10.60 -18.92 1.15
CA TYR A 51 -9.73 -18.77 2.33
C TYR A 51 -8.25 -18.94 2.01
N TYR A 52 -7.89 -19.69 0.95
CA TYR A 52 -6.49 -19.95 0.62
C TYR A 52 -5.78 -18.69 0.17
N LEU A 53 -6.44 -17.87 -0.66
CA LEU A 53 -5.88 -16.58 -1.11
C LEU A 53 -5.59 -15.68 0.09
N LEU A 54 -6.52 -15.64 1.05
CA LEU A 54 -6.40 -14.84 2.27
C LEU A 54 -5.21 -15.29 3.12
N LEU A 55 -5.11 -16.60 3.37
CA LEU A 55 -4.02 -17.19 4.15
C LEU A 55 -2.68 -17.07 3.44
N ALA A 56 -2.62 -17.29 2.13
CA ALA A 56 -1.41 -17.20 1.34
C ALA A 56 -0.81 -15.79 1.40
N ASN A 57 -1.64 -14.75 1.24
CA ASN A 57 -1.20 -13.37 1.38
C ASN A 57 -0.76 -13.05 2.81
N ALA A 58 -1.56 -13.44 3.82
CA ALA A 58 -1.21 -13.21 5.22
C ALA A 58 0.16 -13.81 5.57
N VAL A 59 0.37 -15.09 5.22
CA VAL A 59 1.61 -15.80 5.52
C VAL A 59 2.78 -15.16 4.76
N GLY A 60 2.63 -14.83 3.47
CA GLY A 60 3.67 -14.14 2.71
C GLY A 60 4.13 -12.84 3.38
N PHE A 61 3.20 -11.95 3.71
CA PHE A 61 3.53 -10.67 4.36
C PHE A 61 4.07 -10.85 5.78
N LEU A 62 3.46 -11.71 6.60
CA LEU A 62 3.92 -11.96 7.96
C LEU A 62 5.34 -12.56 7.97
N SER A 63 5.64 -13.48 7.06
CA SER A 63 6.98 -14.04 6.90
C SER A 63 7.99 -12.99 6.45
N ALA A 64 7.63 -12.08 5.55
CA ALA A 64 8.48 -10.95 5.15
C ALA A 64 8.78 -10.01 6.32
N ILE A 65 7.75 -9.61 7.07
CA ILE A 65 7.87 -8.72 8.23
C ILE A 65 8.70 -9.39 9.32
N PHE A 66 8.45 -10.66 9.60
CA PHE A 66 9.19 -11.45 10.59
C PHE A 66 10.66 -11.59 10.21
N ALA A 67 10.96 -11.92 8.95
CA ALA A 67 12.33 -12.04 8.47
C ALA A 67 13.08 -10.70 8.61
N PHE A 68 12.46 -9.58 8.23
CA PHE A 68 13.07 -8.26 8.44
C PHE A 68 13.27 -7.94 9.94
N ASP A 69 12.28 -8.21 10.79
CA ASP A 69 12.39 -7.99 12.23
C ASP A 69 13.55 -8.81 12.83
N TYR A 70 13.60 -10.10 12.54
CA TYR A 70 14.55 -11.05 13.12
C TYR A 70 15.98 -10.83 12.62
N PHE A 71 16.18 -10.68 11.31
CA PHE A 71 17.52 -10.58 10.73
C PHE A 71 18.08 -9.15 10.69
N ILE A 72 17.22 -8.12 10.74
CA ILE A 72 17.64 -6.73 10.54
C ILE A 72 17.30 -5.86 11.76
N CYS A 73 16.03 -5.78 12.15
CA CYS A 73 15.59 -4.84 13.19
C CYS A 73 16.20 -5.18 14.57
N ARG A 74 16.01 -6.41 15.05
CA ARG A 74 16.50 -6.81 16.39
C ARG A 74 18.02 -6.76 16.50
N PRO A 75 18.81 -7.27 15.55
CA PRO A 75 20.27 -7.17 15.62
C PRO A 75 20.78 -5.73 15.58
N SER A 76 20.10 -4.86 14.81
CA SER A 76 20.53 -3.45 14.67
C SER A 76 20.14 -2.58 15.86
N THR A 77 18.95 -2.80 16.43
CA THR A 77 18.34 -1.90 17.42
C THR A 77 18.25 -2.47 18.83
N GLY A 78 18.42 -3.78 18.99
CA GLY A 78 18.16 -4.50 20.24
C GLY A 78 16.67 -4.59 20.62
N ARG A 79 15.76 -4.16 19.74
CA ARG A 79 14.30 -4.11 19.99
C ARG A 79 13.53 -4.73 18.82
N LYS A 80 12.32 -5.21 19.14
CA LYS A 80 11.36 -5.66 18.12
C LYS A 80 10.90 -4.48 17.27
N LEU A 81 10.60 -4.76 16.01
CA LEU A 81 9.96 -3.82 15.10
C LEU A 81 8.65 -3.31 15.73
N ASN A 82 8.53 -1.99 15.82
CA ASN A 82 7.38 -1.34 16.42
C ASN A 82 7.03 -0.07 15.65
N PHE A 83 5.74 0.22 15.59
CA PHE A 83 5.17 1.37 14.90
C PHE A 83 4.19 2.11 15.80
N ASN A 84 4.20 3.42 15.69
CA ASN A 84 3.19 4.25 16.33
C ASN A 84 1.85 4.04 15.61
N MET A 85 0.88 3.46 16.32
CA MET A 85 -0.50 3.26 15.86
C MET A 85 -1.48 4.23 16.54
N SER A 86 -0.98 5.27 17.22
CA SER A 86 -1.84 6.22 17.91
C SER A 86 -2.63 7.08 16.93
N PRO A 87 -3.90 7.41 17.26
CA PRO A 87 -4.66 8.40 16.52
C PRO A 87 -4.05 9.80 16.69
N THR A 88 -4.55 10.75 15.92
CA THR A 88 -4.19 12.17 16.04
C THR A 88 -5.44 13.04 16.23
N ASN A 89 -5.30 14.37 16.22
CA ASN A 89 -6.46 15.26 16.31
C ASN A 89 -7.42 15.06 15.13
N LEU A 90 -8.72 15.17 15.39
CA LEU A 90 -9.80 14.97 14.42
C LEU A 90 -9.63 15.85 13.17
N MET A 91 -9.15 17.07 13.34
CA MET A 91 -8.91 18.00 12.24
C MET A 91 -7.88 17.46 11.23
N THR A 92 -6.94 16.60 11.62
CA THR A 92 -6.06 15.94 10.65
C THR A 92 -6.84 15.04 9.71
N TYR A 93 -7.82 14.29 10.21
CA TYR A 93 -8.66 13.40 9.41
C TYR A 93 -9.46 14.20 8.38
N TYR A 94 -10.05 15.33 8.80
CA TYR A 94 -10.74 16.26 7.88
C TYR A 94 -9.83 16.89 6.82
N LEU A 95 -8.51 16.88 7.01
CA LEU A 95 -7.56 17.35 6.01
C LEU A 95 -7.09 16.23 5.09
N ILE A 96 -6.73 15.07 5.63
CA ILE A 96 -6.06 14.02 4.87
C ILE A 96 -7.02 13.18 4.01
N PHE A 97 -8.28 12.99 4.42
CA PHE A 97 -9.25 12.22 3.64
C PHE A 97 -9.69 12.93 2.36
N PRO A 98 -10.10 14.22 2.38
CA PRO A 98 -10.38 14.95 1.15
C PRO A 98 -9.14 15.14 0.26
N MET A 99 -7.96 15.29 0.86
CA MET A 99 -6.70 15.29 0.11
C MET A 99 -6.50 13.95 -0.63
N MET A 100 -6.72 12.82 0.05
CA MET A 100 -6.63 11.50 -0.57
C MET A 100 -7.67 11.34 -1.67
N PHE A 101 -8.93 11.69 -1.40
CA PHE A 101 -9.99 11.62 -2.40
C PHE A 101 -9.67 12.46 -3.63
N GLY A 102 -9.16 13.68 -3.46
CA GLY A 102 -8.68 14.49 -4.59
C GLY A 102 -7.58 13.81 -5.40
N MET A 103 -6.63 13.13 -4.74
CA MET A 103 -5.60 12.35 -5.43
C MET A 103 -6.17 11.14 -6.17
N MET A 104 -7.20 10.48 -5.63
CA MET A 104 -7.87 9.37 -6.30
C MET A 104 -8.48 9.81 -7.63
N LEU A 105 -9.17 10.96 -7.65
CA LEU A 105 -9.77 11.51 -8.88
C LEU A 105 -8.72 11.90 -9.93
N ILE A 106 -7.57 12.41 -9.49
CA ILE A 106 -6.43 12.69 -10.37
C ILE A 106 -5.86 11.37 -10.92
N GLY A 107 -5.72 10.36 -10.06
CA GLY A 107 -5.22 9.04 -10.42
C GLY A 107 -6.10 8.34 -11.45
N GLU A 108 -7.42 8.38 -11.28
CA GLU A 108 -8.39 7.86 -12.24
C GLU A 108 -8.17 8.46 -13.63
N PHE A 109 -8.13 9.80 -13.73
CA PHE A 109 -7.93 10.48 -15.01
C PHE A 109 -6.62 10.06 -15.69
N ILE A 110 -5.52 9.94 -14.94
CA ILE A 110 -4.23 9.56 -15.53
C ILE A 110 -4.27 8.09 -15.98
N THR A 111 -4.87 7.21 -15.18
CA THR A 111 -5.03 5.79 -15.53
C THR A 111 -5.95 5.60 -16.75
N SER A 112 -7.00 6.42 -16.92
CA SER A 112 -7.91 6.33 -18.08
C SER A 112 -7.20 6.65 -19.41
N GLN A 113 -6.07 7.36 -19.37
CA GLN A 113 -5.26 7.62 -20.56
C GLN A 113 -4.44 6.41 -21.02
N ILE A 114 -4.32 5.36 -20.18
CA ILE A 114 -3.60 4.13 -20.53
C ILE A 114 -4.54 3.24 -21.35
N PRO A 115 -4.24 2.96 -22.64
CA PRO A 115 -5.14 2.19 -23.49
C PRO A 115 -5.40 0.79 -22.92
N THR A 116 -6.67 0.37 -22.88
CA THR A 116 -7.08 -1.01 -22.52
C THR A 116 -7.31 -1.90 -23.74
N THR A 117 -7.08 -1.36 -24.94
CA THR A 117 -7.26 -2.06 -26.23
C THR A 117 -6.02 -1.89 -27.11
N GLY A 118 -5.99 -2.62 -28.24
CA GLY A 118 -4.89 -2.59 -29.20
C GLY A 118 -3.84 -3.70 -29.00
N PRO A 119 -2.87 -3.82 -29.92
CA PRO A 119 -1.98 -4.98 -30.00
C PRO A 119 -0.94 -5.05 -28.88
N PHE A 120 -0.66 -3.94 -28.20
CA PHE A 120 0.32 -3.91 -27.11
C PHE A 120 -0.37 -4.04 -25.74
N PHE A 121 -1.20 -3.06 -25.37
CA PHE A 121 -1.85 -3.06 -24.06
C PHE A 121 -3.13 -3.89 -24.00
N GLY A 122 -3.85 -4.09 -25.12
CA GLY A 122 -5.14 -4.80 -25.10
C GLY A 122 -5.04 -6.25 -24.70
N GLU A 123 -4.10 -7.01 -25.28
CA GLU A 123 -3.89 -8.42 -24.91
C GLU A 123 -3.45 -8.56 -23.45
N TYR A 124 -2.57 -7.67 -23.00
CA TYR A 124 -2.08 -7.67 -21.64
C TYR A 124 -3.18 -7.29 -20.63
N TYR A 125 -4.03 -6.31 -20.96
CA TYR A 125 -5.19 -5.94 -20.16
C TYR A 125 -6.14 -7.13 -20.01
N GLN A 126 -6.52 -7.77 -21.12
CA GLN A 126 -7.43 -8.93 -21.10
C GLN A 126 -6.84 -10.14 -20.36
N TYR A 127 -5.52 -10.35 -20.44
CA TYR A 127 -4.85 -11.36 -19.62
C TYR A 127 -4.98 -11.03 -18.13
N PHE A 128 -4.67 -9.79 -17.74
CA PHE A 128 -4.76 -9.36 -16.35
C PHE A 128 -6.19 -9.40 -15.81
N SER A 129 -7.18 -8.91 -16.56
CA SER A 129 -8.59 -8.97 -16.17
C SER A 129 -9.05 -10.41 -15.92
N ARG A 130 -8.64 -11.37 -16.77
CA ARG A 130 -8.96 -12.79 -16.56
C ARG A 130 -8.32 -13.37 -15.31
N LEU A 131 -7.10 -12.96 -14.96
CA LEU A 131 -6.47 -13.38 -13.71
C LEU A 131 -7.24 -12.83 -12.51
N MET A 132 -7.64 -11.55 -12.54
CA MET A 132 -8.39 -10.93 -11.45
C MET A 132 -9.77 -11.58 -11.26
N ASP A 133 -10.49 -11.86 -12.35
CA ASP A 133 -11.78 -12.58 -12.32
C ASP A 133 -11.67 -14.00 -11.73
N GLN A 134 -10.49 -14.61 -11.81
CA GLN A 134 -10.22 -15.94 -11.27
C GLN A 134 -9.79 -15.94 -9.80
N MET A 135 -9.46 -14.78 -9.20
CA MET A 135 -8.89 -14.74 -7.84
C MET A 135 -9.91 -15.11 -6.76
N THR A 136 -11.09 -14.49 -6.77
CA THR A 136 -12.20 -14.83 -5.87
C THR A 136 -13.46 -14.12 -6.36
N ASN A 137 -14.61 -14.80 -6.24
CA ASN A 137 -15.92 -14.20 -6.50
C ASN A 137 -16.65 -13.82 -5.20
N ASP A 138 -16.07 -14.14 -4.04
CA ASP A 138 -16.66 -13.83 -2.74
C ASP A 138 -16.36 -12.38 -2.36
N LYS A 139 -17.42 -11.55 -2.33
CA LYS A 139 -17.32 -10.13 -2.00
C LYS A 139 -16.75 -9.90 -0.60
N ALA A 140 -17.06 -10.78 0.37
CA ALA A 140 -16.57 -10.64 1.73
C ALA A 140 -15.05 -10.87 1.81
N THR A 141 -14.55 -11.89 1.12
CA THR A 141 -13.12 -12.19 0.97
C THR A 141 -12.39 -11.05 0.29
N LEU A 142 -12.94 -10.51 -0.80
CA LEU A 142 -12.36 -9.34 -1.49
C LEU A 142 -12.26 -8.12 -0.57
N ILE A 143 -13.32 -7.79 0.17
CA ILE A 143 -13.31 -6.66 1.11
C ILE A 143 -12.27 -6.89 2.20
N LEU A 144 -12.26 -8.07 2.82
CA LEU A 144 -11.33 -8.37 3.91
C LEU A 144 -9.87 -8.30 3.43
N MET A 145 -9.59 -8.85 2.25
CA MET A 145 -8.26 -8.81 1.65
C MET A 145 -7.85 -7.38 1.28
N ALA A 146 -8.64 -6.71 0.44
CA ALA A 146 -8.25 -5.44 -0.17
C ALA A 146 -8.42 -4.24 0.77
N VAL A 147 -9.41 -4.24 1.67
CA VAL A 147 -9.72 -3.08 2.53
C VAL A 147 -9.07 -3.17 3.91
N VAL A 148 -8.75 -4.38 4.39
CA VAL A 148 -8.19 -4.57 5.74
C VAL A 148 -6.76 -5.09 5.67
N MET A 149 -6.55 -6.26 5.08
CA MET A 149 -5.26 -6.95 5.14
C MET A 149 -4.18 -6.28 4.30
N ALA A 150 -4.48 -5.94 3.05
CA ALA A 150 -3.54 -5.26 2.16
C ALA A 150 -3.09 -3.92 2.76
N PRO A 151 -3.99 -2.98 3.16
CA PRO A 151 -3.60 -1.75 3.84
C PRO A 151 -2.75 -1.99 5.09
N LEU A 152 -3.10 -2.95 5.95
CA LEU A 152 -2.32 -3.22 7.14
C LEU A 152 -0.89 -3.67 6.81
N PHE A 153 -0.74 -4.70 5.98
CA PHE A 153 0.56 -5.30 5.70
C PHE A 153 1.42 -4.43 4.78
N GLU A 154 0.82 -3.88 3.74
CA GLU A 154 1.53 -3.04 2.78
C GLU A 154 2.02 -1.76 3.45
N GLU A 155 1.23 -1.09 4.30
CA GLU A 155 1.74 0.09 5.00
C GLU A 155 2.88 -0.25 5.97
N ILE A 156 2.83 -1.40 6.65
CA ILE A 156 3.95 -1.87 7.47
C ILE A 156 5.22 -2.04 6.62
N VAL A 157 5.12 -2.66 5.46
CA VAL A 157 6.27 -2.91 4.57
C VAL A 157 6.76 -1.61 3.92
N PHE A 158 5.90 -0.87 3.24
CA PHE A 158 6.31 0.27 2.42
C PHE A 158 6.60 1.52 3.24
N ARG A 159 5.79 1.85 4.26
CA ARG A 159 5.96 3.07 5.08
C ARG A 159 6.77 2.75 6.32
N GLY A 160 6.37 1.68 7.01
CA GLY A 160 7.00 1.21 8.22
C GLY A 160 8.44 0.78 8.01
N ILE A 161 8.74 -0.07 7.02
CA ILE A 161 10.07 -0.67 6.85
C ILE A 161 10.88 0.04 5.76
N ILE A 162 10.39 0.07 4.51
CA ILE A 162 11.17 0.54 3.36
C ILE A 162 11.44 2.04 3.46
N MET A 163 10.39 2.86 3.53
CA MET A 163 10.52 4.32 3.58
C MET A 163 11.29 4.77 4.82
N LYS A 164 10.92 4.28 6.00
CA LYS A 164 11.59 4.64 7.26
C LYS A 164 13.05 4.17 7.28
N GLY A 165 13.33 2.97 6.79
CA GLY A 165 14.69 2.44 6.68
C GLY A 165 15.57 3.25 5.73
N LEU A 166 15.02 3.74 4.60
CA LEU A 166 15.72 4.66 3.69
C LEU A 166 16.02 6.01 4.36
N ILE A 167 15.07 6.57 5.11
CA ILE A 167 15.26 7.81 5.87
C ILE A 167 16.35 7.63 6.93
N ASN A 168 16.31 6.52 7.68
CA ASN A 168 17.32 6.22 8.70
C ASN A 168 18.71 6.01 8.11
N LYS A 169 18.81 5.60 6.83
CA LYS A 169 20.08 5.52 6.07
C LYS A 169 20.62 6.89 5.64
N GLY A 170 19.88 7.97 5.86
CA GLY A 170 20.25 9.34 5.46
C GLY A 170 19.63 9.80 4.14
N THR A 171 18.69 9.04 3.56
CA THR A 171 17.96 9.48 2.37
C THR A 171 17.03 10.64 2.72
N LYS A 172 17.03 11.70 1.89
CA LYS A 172 16.12 12.84 2.09
C LYS A 172 14.67 12.36 2.13
N PRO A 173 13.82 12.85 3.05
CA PRO A 173 12.44 12.35 3.21
C PRO A 173 11.62 12.35 1.92
N LYS A 174 11.69 13.42 1.12
CA LYS A 174 10.99 13.49 -0.17
C LYS A 174 11.42 12.37 -1.11
N THR A 175 12.71 12.11 -1.21
CA THR A 175 13.27 11.03 -2.04
C THR A 175 12.85 9.66 -1.53
N ALA A 176 12.87 9.44 -0.21
CA ALA A 176 12.42 8.17 0.37
C ALA A 176 10.91 7.91 0.15
N ILE A 177 10.07 8.96 0.19
CA ILE A 177 8.64 8.87 -0.15
C ILE A 177 8.48 8.41 -1.60
N ILE A 178 9.15 9.06 -2.55
CA ILE A 178 9.01 8.73 -3.98
C ILE A 178 9.56 7.34 -4.27
N ILE A 179 10.72 6.96 -3.73
CA ILE A 179 11.27 5.60 -3.92
C ILE A 179 10.28 4.55 -3.38
N SER A 180 9.77 4.74 -2.16
CA SER A 180 8.80 3.80 -1.58
C SER A 180 7.51 3.72 -2.42
N ALA A 181 6.99 4.87 -2.88
CA ALA A 181 5.80 4.93 -3.73
C ALA A 181 6.00 4.26 -5.09
N VAL A 182 7.17 4.43 -5.72
CA VAL A 182 7.50 3.76 -6.99
C VAL A 182 7.62 2.25 -6.81
N ILE A 183 8.31 1.79 -5.77
CA ILE A 183 8.39 0.35 -5.48
C ILE A 183 6.98 -0.21 -5.20
N PHE A 184 6.16 0.53 -4.46
CA PHE A 184 4.76 0.17 -4.19
C PHE A 184 3.93 0.04 -5.48
N GLY A 185 4.09 0.95 -6.44
CA GLY A 185 3.46 0.80 -7.75
C GLY A 185 3.99 -0.38 -8.54
N LEU A 186 5.31 -0.61 -8.54
CA LEU A 186 5.94 -1.69 -9.32
C LEU A 186 5.48 -3.08 -8.89
N VAL A 187 5.25 -3.31 -7.59
CA VAL A 187 4.84 -4.63 -7.10
C VAL A 187 3.45 -5.07 -7.56
N HIS A 188 2.61 -4.14 -8.05
CA HIS A 188 1.30 -4.49 -8.63
C HIS A 188 1.44 -5.14 -10.01
N GLY A 189 2.59 -4.98 -10.67
CA GLY A 189 2.92 -5.72 -11.87
C GLY A 189 2.02 -5.44 -13.07
N ASN A 190 1.34 -4.29 -13.11
CA ASN A 190 0.59 -3.82 -14.27
C ASN A 190 0.50 -2.27 -14.35
N PRO A 191 0.41 -1.68 -15.57
CA PRO A 191 0.38 -0.23 -15.78
C PRO A 191 -0.81 0.50 -15.17
N TRP A 192 -2.01 -0.09 -15.23
CA TRP A 192 -3.26 0.57 -14.80
C TRP A 192 -3.28 0.80 -13.30
N GLN A 193 -2.76 -0.14 -12.52
CA GLN A 193 -2.57 0.03 -11.07
C GLN A 193 -1.30 0.79 -10.73
N PHE A 194 -0.24 0.70 -11.53
CA PHE A 194 1.05 1.34 -11.25
C PHE A 194 0.89 2.84 -10.97
N VAL A 195 0.24 3.59 -11.87
CA VAL A 195 0.14 5.04 -11.74
C VAL A 195 -0.67 5.44 -10.50
N GLY A 196 -1.85 4.84 -10.32
CA GLY A 196 -2.68 5.05 -9.13
C GLY A 196 -1.93 4.72 -7.84
N ALA A 197 -1.22 3.59 -7.80
CA ALA A 197 -0.45 3.14 -6.66
C ALA A 197 0.75 4.06 -6.36
N VAL A 198 1.43 4.64 -7.35
CA VAL A 198 2.50 5.63 -7.09
C VAL A 198 1.94 6.92 -6.50
N LEU A 199 0.78 7.37 -6.98
CA LEU A 199 0.13 8.59 -6.51
C LEU A 199 -0.42 8.43 -5.08
N LEU A 200 -1.19 7.37 -4.83
CA LEU A 200 -1.61 6.92 -3.50
C LEU A 200 -0.39 6.75 -2.59
N GLY A 201 0.60 6.02 -3.11
CA GLY A 201 1.98 5.87 -2.69
C GLY A 201 2.53 7.08 -1.96
N SER A 202 2.57 8.17 -2.71
CA SER A 202 3.16 9.46 -2.36
C SER A 202 2.36 10.17 -1.27
N VAL A 203 1.03 10.15 -1.33
CA VAL A 203 0.16 10.77 -0.31
C VAL A 203 0.31 10.07 1.03
N LEU A 204 0.25 8.74 1.04
CA LEU A 204 0.42 7.93 2.25
C LEU A 204 1.80 8.14 2.88
N GLY A 205 2.85 8.19 2.06
CA GLY A 205 4.21 8.51 2.52
C GLY A 205 4.32 9.91 3.12
N LEU A 206 3.73 10.92 2.49
CA LEU A 206 3.66 12.28 3.03
C LEU A 206 2.94 12.31 4.39
N VAL A 207 1.78 11.66 4.48
CA VAL A 207 0.99 11.60 5.73
C VAL A 207 1.80 10.94 6.83
N TYR A 208 2.37 9.76 6.57
CA TYR A 208 3.23 9.05 7.53
C TYR A 208 4.41 9.91 7.99
N TYR A 209 5.08 10.58 7.05
CA TYR A 209 6.23 11.42 7.36
C TYR A 209 5.88 12.58 8.31
N LYS A 210 4.72 13.22 8.12
CA LYS A 210 4.31 14.37 8.93
C LYS A 210 3.69 13.99 10.27
N THR A 211 2.93 12.91 10.32
CA THR A 211 2.16 12.53 11.52
C THR A 211 2.90 11.53 12.40
N LYS A 212 3.90 10.83 11.85
CA LYS A 212 4.67 9.77 12.51
C LYS A 212 3.79 8.64 13.06
N SER A 213 2.56 8.51 12.57
CA SER A 213 1.63 7.45 12.93
C SER A 213 1.32 6.61 11.68
N LEU A 214 1.49 5.30 11.81
CA LEU A 214 1.22 4.33 10.74
C LEU A 214 -0.29 4.05 10.63
N LEU A 215 -1.08 4.33 11.67
CA LEU A 215 -2.54 4.19 11.61
C LEU A 215 -3.15 5.05 10.50
N LEU A 216 -2.66 6.27 10.32
CA LEU A 216 -3.22 7.20 9.35
C LEU A 216 -3.09 6.74 7.89
N PRO A 217 -1.92 6.35 7.39
CA PRO A 217 -1.82 5.79 6.04
C PRO A 217 -2.59 4.47 5.91
N ILE A 218 -2.67 3.61 6.94
CA ILE A 218 -3.49 2.39 6.89
C ILE A 218 -4.97 2.75 6.63
N LEU A 219 -5.51 3.73 7.37
CA LEU A 219 -6.89 4.16 7.21
C LEU A 219 -7.16 4.80 5.85
N LEU A 220 -6.22 5.59 5.33
CA LEU A 220 -6.37 6.23 4.02
C LEU A 220 -6.26 5.23 2.86
N HIS A 221 -5.40 4.23 3.00
CA HIS A 221 -5.28 3.15 2.04
C HIS A 221 -6.55 2.27 2.07
N ALA A 222 -7.03 1.91 3.26
CA ALA A 222 -8.31 1.22 3.41
C ALA A 222 -9.47 2.03 2.80
N PHE A 223 -9.50 3.35 3.00
CA PHE A 223 -10.49 4.23 2.38
C PHE A 223 -10.44 4.20 0.86
N ASN A 224 -9.25 4.30 0.26
CA ASN A 224 -9.06 4.18 -1.18
C ASN A 224 -9.65 2.87 -1.70
N ASN A 225 -9.26 1.75 -1.09
CA ASN A 225 -9.66 0.42 -1.55
C ASN A 225 -11.15 0.17 -1.31
N LEU A 226 -11.72 0.72 -0.23
CA LEU A 226 -13.15 0.64 0.03
C LEU A 226 -13.96 1.40 -1.03
N CYS A 227 -13.54 2.60 -1.38
CA CYS A 227 -14.18 3.36 -2.45
C CYS A 227 -14.14 2.60 -3.78
N SER A 228 -12.97 2.08 -4.18
CA SER A 228 -12.86 1.24 -5.39
C SER A 228 -13.75 0.01 -5.33
N ALA A 229 -13.79 -0.71 -4.20
CA ALA A 229 -14.67 -1.87 -4.03
C ALA A 229 -16.17 -1.51 -4.16
N ILE A 230 -16.59 -0.35 -3.63
CA ILE A 230 -17.96 0.15 -3.77
C ILE A 230 -18.28 0.44 -5.23
N LEU A 231 -17.38 1.11 -5.96
CA LEU A 231 -17.57 1.39 -7.39
C LEU A 231 -17.71 0.10 -8.19
N ILE A 232 -16.88 -0.91 -7.93
CA ILE A 232 -16.94 -2.19 -8.62
C ILE A 232 -18.27 -2.90 -8.30
N PHE A 233 -18.63 -3.03 -7.01
CA PHE A 233 -19.79 -3.85 -6.62
C PHE A 233 -21.15 -3.23 -6.92
N TYR A 234 -21.25 -1.91 -7.01
CA TYR A 234 -22.51 -1.20 -7.22
C TYR A 234 -22.58 -0.43 -8.54
N GLY A 235 -21.42 -0.06 -9.11
CA GLY A 235 -21.31 0.67 -10.38
C GLY A 235 -20.85 -0.18 -11.56
N ASN A 236 -20.31 -1.39 -11.33
CA ASN A 236 -19.64 -2.22 -12.35
C ASN A 236 -18.55 -1.45 -13.12
N THR A 237 -17.89 -0.51 -12.44
CA THR A 237 -16.81 0.32 -12.99
C THR A 237 -15.84 0.66 -11.85
N GLU A 238 -14.62 1.05 -12.19
CA GLU A 238 -13.66 1.65 -11.25
C GLU A 238 -13.64 3.19 -11.37
N SER A 239 -14.45 3.76 -12.27
CA SER A 239 -14.47 5.18 -12.59
C SER A 239 -15.59 5.94 -11.85
N PHE A 240 -15.21 7.03 -11.16
CA PHE A 240 -16.18 7.98 -10.64
C PHE A 240 -16.87 8.73 -11.78
N ALA A 241 -16.16 9.04 -12.88
CA ALA A 241 -16.73 9.71 -14.05
C ALA A 241 -17.90 8.90 -14.64
N ASP A 242 -17.70 7.59 -14.85
CA ASP A 242 -18.73 6.68 -15.36
C ASP A 242 -19.91 6.56 -14.38
N THR A 243 -19.62 6.37 -13.09
CA THR A 243 -20.64 6.20 -12.05
C THR A 243 -21.57 7.40 -11.96
N PHE A 244 -21.02 8.62 -12.02
CA PHE A 244 -21.78 9.86 -11.97
C PHE A 244 -22.23 10.37 -13.35
N LYS A 245 -21.85 9.70 -14.44
CA LYS A 245 -22.14 10.08 -15.83
C LYS A 245 -21.70 11.51 -16.14
N VAL A 246 -20.50 11.87 -15.70
CA VAL A 246 -19.89 13.20 -15.92
C VAL A 246 -18.59 13.06 -16.70
N SER A 247 -18.08 14.18 -17.23
CA SER A 247 -16.80 14.17 -17.95
C SER A 247 -15.62 13.88 -17.01
N GLU A 248 -14.67 13.05 -17.47
CA GLU A 248 -13.40 12.81 -16.78
C GLU A 248 -12.60 14.10 -16.52
N TRP A 249 -12.72 15.10 -17.40
CA TRP A 249 -12.09 16.41 -17.22
C TRP A 249 -12.69 17.19 -16.04
N LEU A 250 -13.99 17.03 -15.78
CA LEU A 250 -14.63 17.61 -14.60
C LEU A 250 -14.15 16.91 -13.32
N ILE A 251 -14.06 15.58 -13.34
CA ILE A 251 -13.51 14.78 -12.24
C ILE A 251 -12.07 15.21 -11.94
N LEU A 252 -11.23 15.36 -12.97
CA LEU A 252 -9.86 15.86 -12.84
C LEU A 252 -9.82 17.26 -12.21
N ALA A 253 -10.65 18.19 -12.69
CA ALA A 253 -10.70 19.55 -12.15
C ALA A 253 -11.07 19.56 -10.66
N ILE A 254 -12.09 18.78 -10.26
CA ILE A 254 -12.49 18.60 -8.86
C ILE A 254 -11.32 18.00 -8.05
N GLY A 255 -10.67 16.96 -8.59
CA GLY A 255 -9.53 16.30 -7.99
C GLY A 255 -8.37 17.25 -7.70
N ILE A 256 -7.99 18.07 -8.68
CA ILE A 256 -6.91 19.08 -8.55
C ILE A 256 -7.26 20.11 -7.48
N VAL A 257 -8.50 20.63 -7.47
CA VAL A 257 -8.94 21.63 -6.49
C VAL A 257 -8.93 21.05 -5.08
N LEU A 258 -9.51 19.86 -4.89
CA LEU A 258 -9.53 19.17 -3.60
C LEU A 258 -8.11 18.86 -3.12
N PHE A 259 -7.30 18.19 -3.93
CA PHE A 259 -5.95 17.81 -3.56
C PHE A 259 -5.12 19.03 -3.20
N THR A 260 -5.07 20.05 -4.06
CA THR A 260 -4.25 21.25 -3.84
C THR A 260 -4.67 22.01 -2.58
N THR A 261 -5.97 22.21 -2.39
CA THR A 261 -6.50 22.94 -1.23
C THR A 261 -6.13 22.23 0.06
N PHE A 262 -6.45 20.94 0.17
CA PHE A 262 -6.21 20.18 1.39
C PHE A 262 -4.73 19.86 1.61
N TYR A 263 -3.94 19.68 0.55
CA TYR A 263 -2.48 19.58 0.63
C TYR A 263 -1.87 20.85 1.23
N ILE A 264 -2.26 22.04 0.77
CA ILE A 264 -1.75 23.30 1.32
C ILE A 264 -2.14 23.46 2.79
N LEU A 265 -3.40 23.18 3.13
CA LEU A 265 -3.89 23.27 4.51
C LEU A 265 -3.16 22.29 5.44
N PHE A 266 -3.01 21.03 5.01
CA PHE A 266 -2.28 20.00 5.74
C PHE A 266 -0.78 20.33 5.88
N THR A 267 -0.18 20.86 4.81
CA THR A 267 1.26 21.17 4.80
C THR A 267 1.60 22.38 5.66
N LYS A 268 0.75 23.42 5.68
CA LYS A 268 0.93 24.62 6.50
C LYS A 268 0.65 24.39 8.00
N LYS A 269 -0.36 23.58 8.36
CA LYS A 269 -0.72 23.32 9.77
C LYS A 269 0.38 22.57 10.52
N TYR A 270 0.93 21.52 9.92
CA TYR A 270 2.03 20.76 10.49
C TYR A 270 3.37 21.32 10.00
N ARG A 271 3.78 22.49 10.51
CA ARG A 271 5.17 22.93 10.28
C ARG A 271 6.08 21.82 10.82
N VAL A 272 6.84 21.21 9.92
CA VAL A 272 7.77 20.13 10.25
C VAL A 272 8.88 20.74 11.08
N HIS A 273 8.72 20.76 12.40
CA HIS A 273 9.83 20.98 13.31
C HIS A 273 10.61 19.67 13.36
N TYR A 274 11.81 19.70 12.78
CA TYR A 274 12.79 18.64 12.93
C TYR A 274 13.32 18.70 14.37
N THR A 275 12.56 18.15 15.31
CA THR A 275 13.09 17.80 16.62
C THR A 275 13.01 16.30 16.74
N GLU A 276 14.15 15.66 16.47
CA GLU A 276 14.39 14.27 16.83
C GLU A 276 14.38 14.18 18.37
N ASN A 277 13.63 13.22 18.91
CA ASN A 277 13.88 12.67 20.24
C ASN A 277 14.70 11.39 20.08
#